data_AF-A0A2N5A2B0-F1
#
_entry.id   AF-A0A2N5A2B0-F1
#
_cell.length_a   1.000
_cell.length_b   1.000
_cell.length_c   1.000
_cell.angle_alpha   90.00
_cell.angle_beta   90.00
_cell.angle_gamma   90.00
#
_symmetry.space_group_name_H-M   'P 1'
#
loop_
_entity.id
_entity.type
_entity.pdbx_description
1 polymer ?
#
loop_
_entity_poly.entity_id
_entity_poly.type
_entity_poly.pdbx_seq_one_letter_code
_entity_poly.pdbx_strand_id
1 'polypeptide(L)'
;MHSTTSLMSTRDRIGAILRVTSGNFLEQFDFFLFGFYATYIAHTFFPASSEFASLMMTFAVFGAGFLMRPIGAIVLGAYIDKVGRRKGLIVTLSIMATGTFLIVLIPSYQTIGLWAPLLV
;
A
#
# COMPACT_ATOMS: atom_id res chain seq x y z
N MET A 1 1.72 -14.86 -40.95
CA MET A 1 1.52 -13.49 -40.42
C MET A 1 2.66 -13.22 -39.44
N HIS A 2 3.64 -12.44 -39.87
CA HIS A 2 4.83 -12.12 -39.09
C HIS A 2 4.48 -11.10 -37.99
N SER A 3 4.59 -11.51 -36.73
CA SER A 3 4.57 -10.60 -35.60
C SER A 3 5.89 -9.84 -35.58
N THR A 4 5.90 -8.59 -36.03
CA THR A 4 7.05 -7.70 -35.96
C THR A 4 7.33 -7.37 -34.50
N THR A 5 8.30 -8.05 -33.89
CA THR A 5 8.80 -7.73 -32.54
C THR A 5 9.44 -6.35 -32.60
N SER A 6 8.71 -5.30 -32.23
CA SER A 6 9.27 -3.95 -32.16
C SER A 6 10.40 -3.95 -31.14
N LEU A 7 11.64 -3.78 -31.59
CA LEU A 7 12.80 -3.67 -30.70
C LEU A 7 12.65 -2.38 -29.89
N MET A 8 12.25 -2.51 -28.62
CA MET A 8 12.17 -1.37 -27.71
C MET A 8 13.54 -0.68 -27.64
N SER A 9 13.56 0.63 -27.81
CA SER A 9 14.76 1.44 -27.63
C SER A 9 15.29 1.29 -26.20
N THR A 10 16.61 1.41 -26.02
CA THR A 10 17.25 1.46 -24.69
C THR A 10 16.57 2.50 -23.79
N ARG A 11 16.14 3.63 -24.36
CA ARG A 11 15.40 4.69 -23.64
C ARG A 11 14.05 4.21 -23.12
N ASP A 12 13.31 3.42 -23.92
CA ASP A 12 12.01 2.87 -23.52
C ASP A 12 12.13 1.79 -22.45
N ARG A 13 13.19 0.97 -22.53
CA ARG A 13 13.53 -0.02 -21.50
C ARG A 13 13.87 0.64 -20.17
N ILE A 14 14.75 1.65 -20.18
CA ILE A 14 15.09 2.43 -18.98
C ILE A 14 13.83 3.06 -18.37
N GLY A 15 12.99 3.69 -19.20
CA GLY A 15 11.72 4.26 -18.73
C GLY A 15 10.76 3.22 -18.13
N ALA A 16 10.74 1.99 -18.65
CA ALA A 16 9.95 0.91 -18.07
C ALA A 16 10.48 0.45 -16.71
N ILE A 17 11.81 0.28 -16.59
CA ILE A 17 12.46 -0.09 -15.33
C ILE A 17 12.21 0.96 -14.25
N LEU A 18 12.42 2.25 -14.57
CA LEU A 18 12.18 3.34 -13.64
C LEU A 18 10.74 3.32 -13.11
N ARG A 19 9.73 3.15 -13.98
CA ARG A 19 8.33 3.09 -13.55
C ARG A 19 8.06 1.93 -12.58
N VAL A 20 8.62 0.76 -12.84
CA VAL A 20 8.43 -0.43 -11.98
C VAL A 20 9.15 -0.23 -10.65
N THR A 21 10.40 0.21 -10.67
CA THR A 21 11.19 0.45 -9.46
C THR A 21 10.59 1.56 -8.61
N SER A 22 10.10 2.66 -9.20
CA SER A 22 9.43 3.72 -8.46
C SER A 22 8.18 3.24 -7.74
N GLY A 23 7.38 2.37 -8.36
CA GLY A 23 6.20 1.79 -7.69
C GLY A 23 6.58 0.91 -6.49
N ASN A 24 7.57 0.03 -6.67
CA ASN A 24 8.08 -0.79 -5.58
C ASN A 24 8.73 0.05 -4.47
N PHE A 25 9.41 1.14 -4.83
CA PHE A 25 9.98 2.07 -3.87
C PHE A 25 8.90 2.76 -3.04
N LEU A 26 7.82 3.24 -3.67
CA LEU A 26 6.70 3.88 -2.97
C LEU A 26 6.03 2.92 -1.98
N GLU A 27 5.82 1.67 -2.37
CA GLU A 27 5.35 0.62 -1.46
C GLU A 27 6.24 0.50 -0.24
N GLN A 28 7.54 0.30 -0.47
CA GLN A 28 8.47 0.09 0.62
C GLN A 28 8.63 1.33 1.51
N PHE A 29 8.55 2.52 0.92
CA PHE A 29 8.56 3.79 1.63
C PHE A 29 7.39 3.91 2.60
N ASP A 30 6.18 3.54 2.18
CA ASP A 30 4.99 3.57 3.04
C ASP A 30 5.12 2.62 4.25
N PHE A 31 5.63 1.40 4.03
CA PHE A 31 5.89 0.47 5.14
C PHE A 31 6.92 1.01 6.13
N PHE A 32 7.99 1.64 5.64
CA PHE A 32 8.97 2.29 6.51
C PHE A 32 8.38 3.47 7.28
N LEU A 33 7.56 4.27 6.61
CA LEU A 33 6.90 5.42 7.21
C LEU A 33 5.95 4.99 8.33
N PHE A 34 5.13 3.96 8.09
CA PHE A 34 4.25 3.38 9.11
C PHE A 34 5.05 2.90 10.33
N GLY A 35 6.13 2.15 10.11
CA GLY A 35 6.99 1.67 11.20
C GLY A 35 7.63 2.81 12.00
N PHE A 36 8.09 3.86 11.32
CA PHE A 36 8.68 5.04 11.96
C PHE A 36 7.67 5.81 12.81
N TYR A 37 6.42 5.92 12.35
CA TYR A 37 5.33 6.60 13.04
C TYR A 37 4.47 5.68 13.92
N ALA A 38 4.85 4.41 14.11
CA ALA A 38 4.02 3.42 14.80
C ALA A 38 3.62 3.85 16.21
N THR A 39 4.52 4.52 16.95
CA THR A 39 4.21 5.05 18.29
C THR A 39 3.14 6.15 18.26
N TYR A 40 3.22 7.07 17.29
CA TYR A 40 2.23 8.14 17.12
C TYR A 40 0.87 7.59 16.66
N ILE A 41 0.88 6.61 15.75
CA ILE A 41 -0.31 5.89 15.28
C ILE A 41 -0.97 5.16 16.46
N ALA A 42 -0.17 4.47 17.29
CA ALA A 42 -0.66 3.76 18.46
C ALA A 42 -1.41 4.66 19.44
N HIS A 43 -0.85 5.82 19.78
CA HIS A 43 -1.51 6.77 20.69
C HIS A 43 -2.77 7.40 20.10
N THR A 44 -2.83 7.59 18.79
CA THR A 44 -3.92 8.32 18.13
C THR A 44 -5.12 7.43 17.78
N PHE A 45 -4.85 6.21 17.31
CA PHE A 45 -5.86 5.29 16.78
C PHE A 45 -6.14 4.10 17.70
N PHE A 46 -5.17 3.67 18.51
CA PHE A 46 -5.29 2.49 19.38
C PHE A 46 -5.08 2.82 20.86
N PRO A 47 -5.80 3.79 21.47
CA PRO A 47 -5.63 4.09 22.88
C PRO A 47 -6.02 2.88 23.73
N ALA A 48 -5.05 2.33 24.46
CA ALA A 48 -5.23 1.21 25.37
C ALA A 48 -4.79 1.63 26.79
N SER A 49 -5.14 0.81 27.78
CA SER A 49 -4.75 1.04 29.19
C SER A 49 -3.23 0.97 29.41
N SER A 50 -2.48 0.39 28.46
CA SER A 50 -1.03 0.27 28.49
C SER A 50 -0.45 0.63 27.12
N GLU A 51 0.62 1.42 27.10
CA GLU A 51 1.37 1.79 25.89
C GLU A 51 1.84 0.57 25.10
N PHE A 52 2.23 -0.51 25.81
CA PHE A 52 2.62 -1.76 25.19
C PHE A 52 1.47 -2.39 24.37
N ALA A 53 0.25 -2.36 24.89
CA ALA A 53 -0.91 -2.91 24.20
C ALA A 53 -1.28 -2.08 22.94
N SER A 54 -1.20 -0.75 23.02
CA SER A 54 -1.42 0.15 21.88
C SER A 54 -0.42 -0.11 20.75
N LEU A 55 0.86 -0.26 21.10
CA LEU A 55 1.91 -0.52 20.11
C LEU A 55 1.76 -1.92 19.49
N MET A 56 1.40 -2.92 20.31
CA MET A 56 1.13 -4.27 19.83
C MET A 56 -0.02 -4.31 18.83
N MET A 57 -1.12 -3.60 19.10
CA MET A 57 -2.25 -3.48 18.18
C MET A 57 -1.83 -2.81 16.87
N THR A 58 -1.01 -1.75 16.94
CA THR A 58 -0.48 -1.06 15.77
C THR A 58 0.39 -1.99 14.91
N PHE A 59 1.26 -2.79 15.53
CA PHE A 59 2.03 -3.81 14.82
C PHE A 59 1.19 -4.97 14.32
N ALA A 60 0.08 -5.30 14.97
CA ALA A 60 -0.87 -6.30 14.46
C ALA A 60 -1.52 -5.81 13.15
N VAL A 61 -1.91 -4.54 13.08
CA VAL A 61 -2.40 -3.92 11.83
C VAL A 61 -1.30 -3.88 10.76
N PHE A 62 -0.08 -3.49 11.15
CA PHE A 62 1.08 -3.58 10.25
C PHE A 62 1.28 -4.99 9.69
N GLY A 63 1.18 -6.01 10.55
CA GLY A 63 1.24 -7.43 10.20
C GLY A 63 0.11 -7.86 9.27
N ALA A 64 -1.11 -7.38 9.50
CA ALA A 64 -2.24 -7.63 8.61
C ALA A 64 -2.00 -7.06 7.21
N GLY A 65 -1.32 -5.91 7.11
CA GLY A 65 -0.87 -5.33 5.83
C GLY A 65 0.02 -6.27 5.01
N PHE A 66 0.84 -7.11 5.65
CA PHE A 66 1.62 -8.14 4.95
C PHE A 66 0.75 -9.24 4.36
N LEU A 67 -0.34 -9.64 5.02
CA LEU A 67 -1.29 -10.62 4.51
C LEU A 67 -2.12 -10.08 3.34
N MET A 68 -2.35 -8.77 3.31
CA MET A 68 -3.03 -8.12 2.18
C MET A 68 -2.23 -8.19 0.88
N ARG A 69 -0.89 -8.37 0.94
CA ARG A 69 -0.07 -8.52 -0.28
C ARG A 69 -0.39 -9.80 -1.07
N PRO A 70 -0.38 -11.02 -0.49
CA PRO A 70 -0.87 -12.22 -1.16
C PRO A 70 -2.30 -12.09 -1.69
N ILE A 71 -3.21 -11.50 -0.89
CA ILE A 71 -4.61 -11.32 -1.27
C ILE A 71 -4.71 -10.39 -2.49
N GLY A 72 -4.02 -9.26 -2.44
CA GLY A 72 -3.91 -8.33 -3.56
C GLY A 72 -3.27 -8.97 -4.79
N ALA A 73 -2.23 -9.77 -4.62
CA ALA A 73 -1.59 -10.49 -5.72
C ALA A 73 -2.55 -11.48 -6.40
N ILE A 74 -3.40 -12.19 -5.64
CA ILE A 74 -4.39 -13.10 -6.21
C ILE A 74 -5.50 -12.33 -6.94
N VAL A 75 -6.10 -11.33 -6.28
CA VAL A 75 -7.25 -10.59 -6.82
C VAL A 75 -6.84 -9.66 -7.96
N LEU A 76 -5.87 -8.78 -7.72
CA LEU A 76 -5.37 -7.88 -8.76
C LEU A 76 -4.53 -8.62 -9.79
N GLY A 77 -3.77 -9.65 -9.45
CA GLY A 77 -2.99 -10.41 -10.44
C GLY A 77 -3.88 -10.98 -11.54
N ALA A 78 -4.96 -11.67 -11.16
CA ALA A 78 -5.93 -12.20 -12.12
C ALA A 78 -6.63 -11.12 -12.96
N TYR A 79 -6.81 -9.92 -12.42
CA TYR A 79 -7.34 -8.77 -13.15
C TYR A 79 -6.32 -8.16 -14.12
N ILE A 80 -5.08 -7.99 -13.67
CA ILE A 80 -3.97 -7.41 -14.44
C ILE A 80 -3.62 -8.30 -15.63
N ASP A 81 -3.72 -9.62 -15.48
CA ASP A 81 -3.50 -10.58 -16.56
C ASP A 81 -4.46 -10.36 -17.75
N LYS A 82 -5.68 -9.84 -17.49
CA LYS A 82 -6.68 -9.54 -18.52
C LYS A 82 -6.51 -8.14 -19.13
N VAL A 83 -6.12 -7.15 -18.33
CA VAL A 83 -6.11 -5.72 -18.72
C VAL A 83 -4.72 -5.25 -19.20
N GLY A 84 -3.68 -6.02 -18.89
CA GLY A 84 -2.29 -5.79 -19.29
C GLY A 84 -1.46 -5.06 -18.23
N ARG A 85 -0.15 -5.37 -18.18
CA ARG A 85 0.80 -4.94 -17.13
C ARG A 85 0.85 -3.42 -16.89
N ARG A 86 0.84 -2.60 -17.95
CA ARG A 86 0.95 -1.13 -17.80
C ARG A 86 -0.28 -0.53 -17.11
N LYS A 87 -1.49 -0.95 -17.52
CA LYS A 87 -2.73 -0.49 -16.89
C LYS A 87 -2.85 -1.04 -15.48
N GLY A 88 -2.42 -2.28 -15.27
CA GLY A 88 -2.34 -2.88 -13.95
C GLY A 88 -1.50 -2.08 -12.97
N LEU A 89 -0.28 -1.71 -13.36
CA LEU A 89 0.61 -0.89 -12.51
C LEU A 89 -0.05 0.43 -12.09
N ILE A 90 -0.73 1.11 -13.01
CA ILE A 90 -1.44 2.37 -12.71
C ILE A 90 -2.56 2.12 -11.70
N VAL A 91 -3.37 1.08 -11.90
CA VAL A 91 -4.47 0.73 -10.98
C VAL A 91 -3.94 0.43 -9.58
N THR A 92 -2.88 -0.36 -9.45
CA THR A 92 -2.27 -0.66 -8.15
C THR A 92 -1.77 0.61 -7.46
N LEU A 93 -1.06 1.48 -8.20
CA LEU A 93 -0.58 2.76 -7.65
C LEU A 93 -1.73 3.69 -7.25
N SER A 94 -2.81 3.74 -8.02
CA SER A 94 -4.00 4.53 -7.69
C SER A 94 -4.71 4.01 -6.44
N ILE A 95 -4.84 2.69 -6.27
CA ILE A 95 -5.44 2.08 -5.08
C ILE A 95 -4.58 2.39 -3.86
N MET A 96 -3.26 2.24 -3.95
CA MET A 96 -2.35 2.58 -2.86
C MET A 96 -2.45 4.05 -2.46
N ALA A 97 -2.37 4.96 -3.43
CA ALA A 97 -2.50 6.40 -3.17
C ALA A 97 -3.84 6.75 -2.52
N THR A 98 -4.93 6.09 -2.96
CA THR A 98 -6.26 6.28 -2.37
C THR A 98 -6.31 5.76 -0.93
N GLY A 99 -5.74 4.58 -0.66
CA GLY A 99 -5.67 4.01 0.69
C GLY A 99 -4.92 4.91 1.66
N THR A 100 -3.71 5.34 1.31
CA THR A 100 -2.92 6.25 2.15
C THR A 100 -3.64 7.60 2.35
N PHE A 101 -4.29 8.13 1.31
CA PHE A 101 -5.07 9.35 1.42
C PHE A 101 -6.27 9.20 2.36
N LEU A 102 -6.96 8.06 2.31
CA LEU A 102 -8.07 7.76 3.22
C LEU A 102 -7.59 7.72 4.67
N ILE A 103 -6.44 7.10 4.96
CA ILE A 103 -5.88 7.04 6.32
C ILE A 103 -5.69 8.46 6.90
N VAL A 104 -5.21 9.41 6.09
CA VAL A 104 -5.04 10.82 6.51
C VAL A 104 -6.37 11.51 6.85
N LEU A 105 -7.47 11.09 6.22
CA LEU A 105 -8.79 11.65 6.46
C LEU A 105 -9.51 11.05 7.68
N ILE A 106 -9.01 9.94 8.25
CA ILE A 106 -9.65 9.29 9.39
C ILE A 106 -9.45 10.14 10.65
N PRO A 107 -10.52 10.59 11.31
CA PRO A 107 -10.43 11.30 12.59
C PRO A 107 -9.84 10.40 13.68
N SER A 108 -9.20 11.01 14.69
CA SER A 108 -8.63 10.26 15.81
C SER A 108 -9.69 9.51 16.61
N TYR A 109 -9.24 8.57 17.44
CA TYR A 109 -10.12 7.82 18.35
C TYR A 109 -10.98 8.73 19.23
N GLN A 110 -10.49 9.92 19.60
CA GLN A 110 -11.27 10.88 20.39
C GLN A 110 -12.54 11.37 19.68
N THR A 111 -12.54 11.41 18.34
CA THR A 111 -13.65 11.96 17.55
C THR A 111 -14.66 10.88 17.16
N ILE A 112 -14.21 9.70 16.74
CA ILE A 112 -15.08 8.64 16.19
C ILE A 112 -15.02 7.31 16.97
N GLY A 113 -14.27 7.26 18.07
CA GLY A 113 -14.19 6.09 18.95
C GLY A 113 -13.62 4.86 18.25
N LEU A 114 -14.23 3.70 18.51
CA LEU A 114 -13.82 2.40 17.96
C LEU A 114 -13.85 2.32 16.42
N TRP A 115 -14.52 3.26 15.74
CA TRP A 115 -14.49 3.33 14.29
C TRP A 115 -13.14 3.78 13.74
N ALA A 116 -12.35 4.55 14.49
CA ALA A 116 -11.02 5.00 14.05
C ALA A 116 -10.06 3.82 13.77
N PRO A 117 -9.85 2.87 14.71
CA PRO A 117 -8.99 1.71 14.47
C PRO A 117 -9.59 0.67 13.52
N LEU A 118 -10.90 0.74 13.21
CA LEU A 118 -11.53 -0.18 12.26
C LEU A 118 -11.37 0.29 10.81
N LEU A 119 -11.31 1.61 10.60
CA LEU A 119 -11.15 2.22 9.28
C LEU A 119 -9.68 2.33 8.85
N VAL A 120 -8.75 2.39 9.81
CA VAL A 120 -7.30 2.33 9.58
C VAL A 120 -6.88 0.90 9.29
#